data_AF-A0A3B9HXI9-F1
#
_entry.id   AF-A0A3B9HXI9-F1
#
_cell.length_a   1.000
_cell.length_b   1.000
_cell.length_c   1.000
_cell.angle_alpha   90.00
_cell.angle_beta   90.00
_cell.angle_gamma   90.00
#
_symmetry.space_group_name_H-M   'P 1'
#
loop_
_entity.id
_entity.type
_entity.pdbx_description
1 polymer ?
#
loop_
_entity_poly.entity_id
_entity_poly.type
_entity_poly.pdbx_seq_one_letter_code
_entity_poly.pdbx_strand_id
1 'polypeptide(L)'
;MKKATAFITLILSIAAAAGVYVVYRADISPTLTEIEPAITLFKGLIAEQWHTPIVASVSLFWLLTLLLSISVLFTRTPAAIVDPVKTVTAIDQTEKHNETLKEIAQLREKLFQTESNATEARDQANQLLSQNENLKAQLEKFSASSADNNESAELKSQLAKLESELKARGEAAAKAESELKNLQNEQRKIGEELAAAHNKLEKTENDSKASKREVEKTSGQLKSLQSELSSKTEEAASLRKQIEELTDELKAAQADARGGKNAVPPAAYQILYLFQKEGRLIDLLKEDVSGYDDETLGGAIRPIHEGCRKLLEDRLILEPVLNEEEGSEVTLEEIDPESIKLSGSVPASGPYTGELIHRGWRLKECNLPELVGGWKGNVIAPAEIEIS
;
A
#
# COMPACT_ATOMS: atom_id res chain seq x y z
N MET A 1 29.35 19.16 -27.71
CA MET A 1 30.81 19.44 -27.80
C MET A 1 31.25 20.57 -26.87
N LYS A 2 31.10 21.88 -27.18
CA LYS A 2 31.72 23.01 -26.42
C LYS A 2 31.72 22.90 -24.87
N LYS A 3 30.60 22.48 -24.24
CA LYS A 3 30.53 22.29 -22.76
C LYS A 3 31.46 21.20 -22.21
N ALA A 4 31.69 20.12 -22.96
CA ALA A 4 32.59 19.03 -22.55
C ALA A 4 34.06 19.46 -22.61
N THR A 5 34.44 20.20 -23.66
CA THR A 5 35.79 20.77 -23.79
C THR A 5 36.12 21.67 -22.60
N ALA A 6 35.21 22.58 -22.23
CA ALA A 6 35.38 23.47 -21.08
C ALA A 6 35.54 22.72 -19.74
N PHE A 7 34.80 21.62 -19.55
CA PHE A 7 34.90 20.79 -18.34
C PHE A 7 36.24 20.04 -18.26
N ILE A 8 36.71 19.48 -19.38
CA ILE A 8 38.02 18.81 -19.46
C ILE A 8 39.17 19.81 -19.22
N THR A 9 39.10 21.02 -19.79
CA THR A 9 40.12 22.06 -19.52
C THR A 9 40.11 22.53 -18.06
N LEU A 10 38.95 22.57 -17.41
CA LEU A 10 38.86 22.89 -15.99
C LEU A 10 39.55 21.81 -15.14
N ILE A 11 39.27 20.53 -15.41
CA ILE A 11 39.91 19.39 -14.72
C ILE A 11 41.44 19.42 -14.92
N LEU A 12 41.93 19.63 -16.15
CA LEU A 12 43.38 19.78 -16.39
C LEU A 12 43.99 20.97 -15.64
N SER A 13 43.28 22.11 -15.55
CA SER A 13 43.79 23.28 -14.81
C SER A 13 43.90 23.02 -13.31
N ILE A 14 42.94 22.29 -12.73
CA ILE A 14 42.94 21.91 -11.30
C ILE A 14 44.05 20.89 -11.03
N ALA A 15 44.25 19.92 -11.92
CA ALA A 15 45.32 18.94 -11.82
C ALA A 15 46.71 19.57 -11.96
N ALA A 16 46.88 20.54 -12.86
CA ALA A 16 48.12 21.31 -12.98
C ALA A 16 48.39 22.16 -11.72
N ALA A 17 47.37 22.83 -11.17
CA ALA A 17 47.49 23.59 -9.93
C ALA A 17 47.85 22.70 -8.72
N ALA A 18 47.22 21.52 -8.61
CA ALA A 18 47.53 20.54 -7.57
C ALA A 18 48.95 19.97 -7.73
N GLY A 19 49.38 19.66 -8.95
CA GLY A 19 50.74 19.21 -9.24
C GLY A 19 51.81 20.24 -8.86
N VAL A 20 51.60 21.51 -9.22
CA VAL A 20 52.48 22.62 -8.81
C VAL A 20 52.51 22.78 -7.29
N TYR A 21 51.36 22.69 -6.62
CA TYR A 21 51.27 22.79 -5.16
C TYR A 21 52.00 21.66 -4.42
N VAL A 22 51.99 20.44 -4.97
CA VAL A 22 52.77 19.31 -4.42
C VAL A 22 54.27 19.49 -4.68
N VAL A 23 54.67 19.89 -5.89
CA VAL A 23 56.09 20.04 -6.29
C VAL A 23 56.80 21.19 -5.55
N TYR A 24 56.09 22.25 -5.14
CA TYR A 24 56.68 23.40 -4.45
C TYR A 24 56.67 23.31 -2.91
N ARG A 25 56.26 22.17 -2.33
CA ARG A 25 56.12 22.01 -0.88
C ARG A 25 57.39 21.39 -0.26
N ALA A 26 58.29 22.25 0.22
CA ALA A 26 59.67 21.90 0.56
C ALA A 26 59.89 20.82 1.64
N ASP A 27 58.89 20.52 2.47
CA ASP A 27 59.06 19.72 3.70
C ASP A 27 58.66 18.23 3.59
N ILE A 28 58.16 17.75 2.45
CA ILE A 28 57.67 16.36 2.29
C ILE A 28 58.09 15.75 0.95
N SER A 29 58.86 14.67 0.99
CA SER A 29 59.08 13.78 -0.17
C SER A 29 57.83 12.91 -0.39
N PRO A 30 57.11 13.04 -1.52
CA PRO A 30 55.85 12.34 -1.73
C PRO A 30 56.06 10.83 -1.89
N THR A 31 55.46 10.04 -1.00
CA THR A 31 55.45 8.58 -1.09
C THR A 31 54.24 8.11 -1.91
N LEU A 32 54.41 7.02 -2.67
CA LEU A 32 53.40 6.55 -3.65
C LEU A 32 52.01 6.30 -3.03
N THR A 33 51.95 5.97 -1.74
CA THR A 33 50.73 5.76 -0.96
C THR A 33 49.85 6.99 -0.80
N GLU A 34 50.40 8.21 -0.85
CA GLU A 34 49.60 9.45 -0.74
C GLU A 34 48.93 9.85 -2.05
N ILE A 35 49.37 9.27 -3.18
CA ILE A 35 48.89 9.60 -4.53
C ILE A 35 47.71 8.70 -4.94
N GLU A 36 47.55 7.54 -4.30
CA GLU A 36 46.52 6.54 -4.59
C GLU A 36 45.06 7.08 -4.48
N PRO A 37 44.69 7.94 -3.51
CA PRO A 37 43.37 8.59 -3.47
C PRO A 37 43.14 9.54 -4.66
N ALA A 38 44.18 10.21 -5.15
CA ALA A 38 44.08 11.09 -6.31
C ALA A 38 43.94 10.31 -7.63
N ILE A 39 44.67 9.19 -7.75
CA ILE A 39 44.62 8.29 -8.91
C ILE A 39 43.26 7.59 -9.03
N THR A 40 42.68 7.16 -7.91
CA THR A 40 41.34 6.53 -7.88
C THR A 40 40.23 7.52 -8.25
N LEU A 41 40.30 8.76 -7.76
CA LEU A 41 39.37 9.84 -8.15
C LEU A 41 39.51 10.18 -9.65
N PHE A 42 40.73 10.20 -10.19
CA PHE A 42 40.98 10.37 -11.62
C PHE A 42 40.43 9.22 -12.48
N LYS A 43 40.54 7.96 -12.02
CA LYS A 43 39.96 6.80 -12.70
C LYS A 43 38.44 6.94 -12.86
N GLY A 44 37.74 7.37 -11.81
CA GLY A 44 36.28 7.55 -11.84
C GLY A 44 35.75 8.63 -12.80
N LEU A 45 36.62 9.51 -13.31
CA LEU A 45 36.26 10.60 -14.22
C LEU A 45 36.30 10.24 -15.71
N ILE A 46 36.82 9.06 -16.07
CA ILE A 46 37.04 8.65 -17.46
C ILE A 46 36.23 7.38 -17.74
N ALA A 47 35.26 7.46 -18.65
CA ALA A 47 34.48 6.29 -19.05
C ALA A 47 35.36 5.23 -19.74
N GLU A 48 35.15 3.97 -19.38
CA GLU A 48 36.06 2.84 -19.63
C GLU A 48 36.52 2.69 -21.09
N GLN A 49 35.61 2.97 -22.04
CA GLN A 49 35.84 3.01 -23.49
C GLN A 49 36.92 4.00 -23.98
N TRP A 50 37.43 4.90 -23.12
CA TRP A 50 38.46 5.89 -23.45
C TRP A 50 39.85 5.60 -22.87
N HIS A 51 40.02 4.59 -22.01
CA HIS A 51 41.31 4.36 -21.34
C HIS A 51 42.44 4.01 -22.33
N THR A 52 42.22 3.09 -23.27
CA THR A 52 43.21 2.66 -24.27
C THR A 52 43.74 3.79 -25.16
N PRO A 53 42.91 4.60 -25.85
CA PRO A 53 43.43 5.69 -26.68
C PRO A 53 44.11 6.80 -25.87
N ILE A 54 43.65 7.08 -24.64
CA ILE A 54 44.28 8.10 -23.79
C ILE A 54 45.67 7.63 -23.34
N VAL A 55 45.80 6.42 -22.78
CA VAL A 55 47.08 5.87 -22.32
C VAL A 55 48.09 5.72 -23.47
N ALA A 56 47.64 5.33 -24.66
CA ALA A 56 48.48 5.28 -25.86
C ALA A 56 49.01 6.67 -26.25
N SER A 57 48.17 7.71 -26.24
CA SER A 57 48.59 9.08 -26.58
C SER A 57 49.56 9.69 -25.56
N VAL A 58 49.37 9.43 -24.26
CA VAL A 58 50.29 9.89 -23.20
C VAL A 58 51.63 9.18 -23.27
N SER A 59 51.63 7.87 -23.56
CA SER A 59 52.87 7.09 -23.74
C SER A 59 53.66 7.57 -24.96
N LEU A 60 52.97 7.88 -26.07
CA LEU A 60 53.60 8.41 -27.28
C LEU A 60 54.16 9.82 -27.05
N PHE A 61 53.48 10.66 -26.28
CA PHE A 61 53.97 12.00 -25.91
C PHE A 61 55.26 11.94 -25.09
N TRP A 62 55.34 11.06 -24.08
CA TRP A 62 56.54 10.87 -23.26
C TRP A 62 57.70 10.22 -24.04
N LEU A 63 57.41 9.30 -24.96
CA LEU A 63 58.44 8.72 -25.83
C LEU A 63 59.00 9.76 -26.82
N LEU A 64 58.17 10.68 -27.30
CA LEU A 64 58.60 11.79 -28.16
C LEU A 64 59.48 12.82 -27.41
N THR A 65 59.15 13.17 -26.16
CA THR A 65 59.99 14.07 -25.36
C THR A 65 61.33 13.43 -24.96
N LEU A 66 61.35 12.12 -24.71
CA LEU A 66 62.60 11.37 -24.47
C LEU A 66 63.53 11.42 -25.70
N LEU A 67 62.99 11.20 -26.91
CA LEU A 67 63.76 11.26 -28.16
C LEU A 67 64.28 12.67 -28.49
N LEU A 68 63.52 13.73 -28.18
CA LEU A 68 64.01 15.11 -28.27
C LEU A 68 65.19 15.36 -27.32
N SER A 69 65.14 14.84 -26.10
CA SER A 69 66.21 15.01 -25.10
C SER A 69 67.54 14.38 -25.54
N ILE A 70 67.48 13.18 -26.14
CA ILE A 70 68.67 12.46 -26.65
C ILE A 70 69.32 13.19 -27.83
N SER A 71 68.55 13.98 -28.60
CA SER A 71 69.02 14.67 -29.81
C SER A 71 69.99 15.85 -29.55
N VAL A 72 70.26 16.20 -28.28
CA VAL A 72 71.06 17.39 -27.89
C VAL A 72 72.55 17.06 -27.66
N LEU A 73 72.92 15.77 -27.55
CA LEU A 73 74.24 15.35 -27.05
C LEU A 73 75.38 15.21 -28.09
N PHE A 74 75.19 15.59 -29.35
CA PHE A 74 76.22 15.49 -30.39
C PHE A 74 76.47 16.81 -31.14
N THR A 75 77.44 17.62 -30.70
CA THR A 75 78.06 18.64 -31.56
C THR A 75 79.53 18.98 -31.23
N ARG A 76 80.38 18.89 -32.26
CA ARG A 76 81.68 19.58 -32.48
C ARG A 76 82.98 19.00 -31.88
N THR A 77 84.09 19.51 -32.43
CA THR A 77 85.39 18.83 -32.64
C THR A 77 86.58 19.86 -32.55
N PRO A 78 87.86 19.61 -32.89
CA PRO A 78 88.99 19.82 -31.95
C PRO A 78 90.01 20.93 -32.34
N ALA A 79 91.16 21.01 -31.61
CA ALA A 79 92.35 21.84 -31.92
C ALA A 79 93.69 21.16 -31.47
N ALA A 80 94.86 21.70 -31.87
CA ALA A 80 96.24 21.12 -31.78
C ALA A 80 97.33 22.24 -31.64
N ILE A 81 98.67 22.07 -31.54
CA ILE A 81 99.61 20.94 -31.82
C ILE A 81 100.56 20.65 -30.59
N VAL A 82 101.91 20.58 -30.52
CA VAL A 82 103.13 20.94 -31.31
C VAL A 82 104.32 20.04 -30.86
N ASP A 83 105.22 19.62 -31.77
CA ASP A 83 106.56 18.96 -31.53
C ASP A 83 107.72 19.89 -32.04
N PRO A 84 108.99 19.49 -32.41
CA PRO A 84 109.85 18.28 -32.19
C PRO A 84 111.35 18.62 -31.86
N VAL A 85 112.30 17.63 -31.94
CA VAL A 85 113.61 17.67 -32.72
C VAL A 85 114.88 16.97 -32.09
N LYS A 86 115.36 15.89 -32.76
CA LYS A 86 116.78 15.43 -33.07
C LYS A 86 117.88 15.18 -32.00
N THR A 87 119.06 14.55 -32.28
CA THR A 87 119.47 13.21 -32.85
C THR A 87 121.03 13.08 -33.04
N VAL A 88 121.53 11.83 -33.25
CA VAL A 88 122.74 11.32 -34.01
C VAL A 88 124.22 11.31 -33.52
N THR A 89 124.87 10.14 -33.76
CA THR A 89 126.29 9.84 -34.18
C THR A 89 127.53 10.15 -33.29
N ALA A 90 128.75 9.59 -33.50
CA ALA A 90 129.29 8.28 -33.99
C ALA A 90 130.86 8.33 -34.13
N ILE A 91 131.53 7.19 -34.39
CA ILE A 91 132.97 6.97 -34.82
C ILE A 91 134.08 7.48 -33.85
N ASP A 92 135.38 7.09 -33.87
CA ASP A 92 136.27 6.21 -34.70
C ASP A 92 137.44 5.66 -33.80
N GLN A 93 138.58 4.98 -34.15
CA GLN A 93 139.25 4.50 -35.39
C GLN A 93 140.20 3.29 -35.10
N THR A 94 140.79 2.70 -36.16
CA THR A 94 141.84 1.65 -36.30
C THR A 94 143.31 2.20 -36.28
N GLU A 95 144.47 1.48 -36.34
CA GLU A 95 144.84 0.05 -36.50
C GLU A 95 146.29 -0.34 -36.02
N LYS A 96 146.52 -1.66 -35.77
CA LYS A 96 147.76 -2.52 -35.90
C LYS A 96 149.21 -2.01 -35.69
N HIS A 97 149.98 -2.79 -34.90
CA HIS A 97 151.19 -3.49 -35.41
C HIS A 97 151.38 -4.87 -34.74
N ASN A 98 151.99 -5.85 -35.41
CA ASN A 98 151.34 -7.16 -35.52
C ASN A 98 152.25 -8.40 -35.36
N GLU A 99 152.32 -8.98 -34.15
CA GLU A 99 152.26 -10.46 -33.98
C GLU A 99 151.93 -10.91 -32.55
N THR A 100 152.47 -10.24 -31.52
CA THR A 100 151.98 -10.36 -30.13
C THR A 100 150.50 -9.99 -29.99
N LEU A 101 149.99 -9.19 -30.94
CA LEU A 101 148.56 -8.94 -31.11
C LEU A 101 147.72 -10.21 -31.35
N LYS A 102 148.24 -11.35 -31.83
CA LYS A 102 147.40 -12.54 -32.04
C LYS A 102 146.92 -13.16 -30.73
N GLU A 103 147.82 -13.37 -29.77
CA GLU A 103 147.46 -13.94 -28.47
C GLU A 103 146.70 -12.91 -27.62
N ILE A 104 147.10 -11.64 -27.67
CA ILE A 104 146.35 -10.54 -27.03
C ILE A 104 144.96 -10.37 -27.67
N ALA A 105 144.79 -10.56 -28.98
CA ALA A 105 143.49 -10.57 -29.63
C ALA A 105 142.67 -11.79 -29.23
N GLN A 106 143.22 -13.00 -29.17
CA GLN A 106 142.48 -14.18 -28.71
C GLN A 106 142.07 -14.08 -27.23
N LEU A 107 142.87 -13.44 -26.37
CA LEU A 107 142.52 -13.17 -24.98
C LEU A 107 141.49 -12.03 -24.86
N ARG A 108 141.62 -10.96 -25.67
CA ARG A 108 140.62 -9.88 -25.76
C ARG A 108 139.29 -10.37 -26.32
N GLU A 109 139.30 -11.24 -27.32
CA GLU A 109 138.11 -11.86 -27.91
C GLU A 109 137.40 -12.71 -26.85
N LYS A 110 138.14 -13.55 -26.10
CA LYS A 110 137.56 -14.30 -24.98
C LYS A 110 137.03 -13.40 -23.86
N LEU A 111 137.73 -12.31 -23.53
CA LEU A 111 137.24 -11.32 -22.56
C LEU A 111 135.96 -10.64 -23.04
N PHE A 112 135.96 -10.13 -24.28
CA PHE A 112 134.84 -9.48 -24.94
C PHE A 112 133.63 -10.41 -25.09
N GLN A 113 133.84 -11.68 -25.43
CA GLN A 113 132.78 -12.69 -25.48
C GLN A 113 132.24 -12.98 -24.07
N THR A 114 133.09 -13.03 -23.05
CA THR A 114 132.67 -13.22 -21.65
C THR A 114 131.91 -11.99 -21.12
N GLU A 115 132.32 -10.79 -21.52
CA GLU A 115 131.70 -9.51 -21.18
C GLU A 115 130.35 -9.33 -21.91
N SER A 116 130.27 -9.69 -23.20
CA SER A 116 129.02 -9.77 -23.97
C SER A 116 128.03 -10.74 -23.32
N ASN A 117 128.47 -11.97 -23.02
CA ASN A 117 127.65 -12.98 -22.35
C ASN A 117 127.21 -12.49 -20.95
N ALA A 118 128.04 -11.71 -20.23
CA ALA A 118 127.69 -11.13 -18.94
C ALA A 118 126.68 -9.96 -19.07
N THR A 119 126.77 -9.14 -20.12
CA THR A 119 125.75 -8.13 -20.43
C THR A 119 124.44 -8.77 -20.87
N GLU A 120 124.47 -9.80 -21.71
CA GLU A 120 123.28 -10.57 -22.12
C GLU A 120 122.60 -11.24 -20.91
N ALA A 121 123.37 -11.87 -20.02
CA ALA A 121 122.84 -12.44 -18.78
C ALA A 121 122.27 -11.36 -17.82
N ARG A 122 122.88 -10.17 -17.76
CA ARG A 122 122.38 -9.04 -16.99
C ARG A 122 121.07 -8.49 -17.57
N ASP A 123 120.95 -8.39 -18.89
CA ASP A 123 119.74 -7.89 -19.55
C ASP A 123 118.61 -8.93 -19.53
N GLN A 124 118.92 -10.23 -19.62
CA GLN A 124 117.97 -11.30 -19.31
C GLN A 124 117.48 -11.22 -17.85
N ALA A 125 118.38 -10.96 -16.89
CA ALA A 125 117.98 -10.78 -15.49
C ALA A 125 117.09 -9.53 -15.30
N ASN A 126 117.41 -8.41 -15.95
CA ASN A 126 116.57 -7.20 -15.96
C ASN A 126 115.19 -7.48 -16.59
N GLN A 127 115.15 -8.23 -17.69
CA GLN A 127 113.92 -8.62 -18.37
C GLN A 127 113.05 -9.54 -17.50
N LEU A 128 113.65 -10.54 -16.84
CA LEU A 128 112.95 -11.41 -15.89
C LEU A 128 112.43 -10.63 -14.67
N LEU A 129 113.16 -9.64 -14.16
CA LEU A 129 112.72 -8.79 -13.05
C LEU A 129 111.52 -7.93 -13.47
N SER A 130 111.57 -7.33 -14.66
CA SER A 130 110.44 -6.62 -15.28
C SER A 130 109.21 -7.52 -15.50
N GLN A 131 109.41 -8.77 -15.95
CA GLN A 131 108.35 -9.75 -16.08
C GLN A 131 107.74 -10.13 -14.72
N ASN A 132 108.54 -10.28 -13.66
CA ASN A 132 108.03 -10.57 -12.31
C ASN A 132 107.19 -9.43 -11.74
N GLU A 133 107.64 -8.17 -11.85
CA GLU A 133 106.82 -7.02 -11.41
C GLU A 133 105.54 -6.85 -12.26
N ASN A 134 105.58 -7.17 -13.56
CA ASN A 134 104.38 -7.19 -14.40
C ASN A 134 103.40 -8.31 -13.97
N LEU A 135 103.87 -9.54 -13.75
CA LEU A 135 103.05 -10.66 -13.27
C LEU A 135 102.44 -10.36 -11.89
N LYS A 136 103.21 -9.75 -10.99
CA LYS A 136 102.76 -9.28 -9.68
C LYS A 136 101.69 -8.18 -9.80
N ALA A 137 101.88 -7.19 -10.69
CA ALA A 137 100.87 -6.17 -10.98
C ALA A 137 99.59 -6.72 -11.66
N GLN A 138 99.69 -7.85 -12.38
CA GLN A 138 98.53 -8.57 -12.90
C GLN A 138 97.82 -9.36 -11.78
N LEU A 139 98.57 -10.01 -10.88
CA LEU A 139 98.02 -10.74 -9.74
C LEU A 139 97.25 -9.82 -8.79
N GLU A 140 97.77 -8.62 -8.49
CA GLU A 140 97.07 -7.60 -7.70
C GLU A 140 95.81 -7.05 -8.38
N LYS A 141 95.76 -7.03 -9.72
CA LYS A 141 94.52 -6.72 -10.45
C LYS A 141 93.49 -7.84 -10.35
N PHE A 142 93.92 -9.10 -10.38
CA PHE A 142 93.03 -10.24 -10.19
C PHE A 142 92.51 -10.38 -8.74
N SER A 143 93.31 -10.08 -7.72
CA SER A 143 92.84 -10.03 -6.32
C SER A 143 91.84 -8.87 -6.11
N ALA A 144 92.07 -7.72 -6.74
CA ALA A 144 91.12 -6.60 -6.77
C ALA A 144 89.82 -6.89 -7.55
N SER A 145 89.81 -7.89 -8.45
CA SER A 145 88.59 -8.38 -9.13
C SER A 145 87.61 -9.10 -8.19
N SER A 146 87.89 -9.14 -6.89
CA SER A 146 86.95 -9.58 -5.84
C SER A 146 85.64 -8.78 -5.80
N ALA A 147 85.52 -7.67 -6.53
CA ALA A 147 84.26 -7.00 -6.84
C ALA A 147 83.17 -7.95 -7.40
N ASP A 148 83.54 -8.89 -8.27
CA ASP A 148 82.60 -9.84 -8.89
C ASP A 148 81.90 -10.73 -7.84
N ASN A 149 82.57 -11.03 -6.72
CA ASN A 149 81.99 -11.78 -5.61
C ASN A 149 80.96 -10.94 -4.84
N ASN A 150 81.15 -9.62 -4.74
CA ASN A 150 80.20 -8.71 -4.10
C ASN A 150 78.94 -8.56 -4.97
N GLU A 151 79.08 -8.42 -6.30
CA GLU A 151 77.93 -8.41 -7.21
C GLU A 151 77.17 -9.75 -7.17
N SER A 152 77.90 -10.88 -7.12
CA SER A 152 77.28 -12.20 -6.96
C SER A 152 76.56 -12.38 -5.61
N ALA A 153 77.03 -11.73 -4.54
CA ALA A 153 76.38 -11.74 -3.23
C ALA A 153 75.11 -10.86 -3.22
N GLU A 154 75.17 -9.67 -3.80
CA GLU A 154 74.03 -8.75 -3.91
C GLU A 154 72.92 -9.34 -4.79
N LEU A 155 73.25 -9.94 -5.93
CA LEU A 155 72.27 -10.64 -6.78
C LEU A 155 71.59 -11.82 -6.05
N LYS A 156 72.31 -12.55 -5.19
CA LYS A 156 71.72 -13.60 -4.33
C LYS A 156 70.80 -13.01 -3.26
N SER A 157 71.16 -11.88 -2.67
CA SER A 157 70.31 -11.13 -1.73
C SER A 157 69.00 -10.68 -2.39
N GLN A 158 69.08 -10.12 -3.60
CA GLN A 158 67.93 -9.69 -4.39
C GLN A 158 67.05 -10.88 -4.82
N LEU A 159 67.63 -12.01 -5.23
CA LEU A 159 66.88 -13.23 -5.55
C LEU A 159 66.14 -13.78 -4.32
N ALA A 160 66.79 -13.90 -3.16
CA ALA A 160 66.14 -14.35 -1.92
C ALA A 160 65.02 -13.40 -1.49
N LYS A 161 65.20 -12.08 -1.68
CA LYS A 161 64.15 -11.08 -1.45
C LYS A 161 62.96 -11.29 -2.39
N LEU A 162 63.20 -11.42 -3.69
CA LEU A 162 62.16 -11.66 -4.69
C LEU A 162 61.42 -12.98 -4.45
N GLU A 163 62.11 -14.05 -4.02
CA GLU A 163 61.49 -15.31 -3.62
C GLU A 163 60.57 -15.14 -2.41
N SER A 164 61.00 -14.37 -1.39
CA SER A 164 60.16 -14.05 -0.22
C SER A 164 58.93 -13.19 -0.58
N GLU A 165 59.09 -12.21 -1.48
CA GLU A 165 57.99 -11.37 -1.97
C GLU A 165 57.01 -12.17 -2.82
N LEU A 166 57.51 -13.11 -3.63
CA LEU A 166 56.68 -14.02 -4.44
C LEU A 166 55.89 -14.99 -3.55
N LYS A 167 56.52 -15.56 -2.51
CA LYS A 167 55.85 -16.40 -1.52
C LYS A 167 54.74 -15.63 -0.78
N ALA A 168 55.04 -14.43 -0.30
CA ALA A 168 54.05 -13.57 0.36
C ALA A 168 52.88 -13.18 -0.56
N ARG A 169 53.15 -12.93 -1.85
CA ARG A 169 52.10 -12.72 -2.87
C ARG A 169 51.27 -13.98 -3.13
N GLY A 170 51.88 -15.15 -3.12
CA GLY A 170 51.17 -16.43 -3.24
C GLY A 170 50.23 -16.71 -2.06
N GLU A 171 50.69 -16.46 -0.83
CA GLU A 171 49.88 -16.56 0.39
C GLU A 171 48.72 -15.54 0.38
N ALA A 172 48.97 -14.31 -0.07
CA ALA A 172 47.93 -13.29 -0.25
C ALA A 172 46.91 -13.64 -1.35
N ALA A 173 47.35 -14.23 -2.47
CA ALA A 173 46.47 -14.69 -3.54
C ALA A 173 45.56 -15.85 -3.06
N ALA A 174 46.10 -16.85 -2.37
CA ALA A 174 45.31 -17.94 -1.80
C ALA A 174 44.27 -17.45 -0.77
N LYS A 175 44.60 -16.40 0.00
CA LYS A 175 43.63 -15.74 0.89
C LYS A 175 42.52 -15.03 0.10
N ALA A 176 42.86 -14.31 -0.97
CA ALA A 176 41.89 -13.65 -1.83
C ALA A 176 40.96 -14.63 -2.57
N GLU A 177 41.48 -15.77 -3.04
CA GLU A 177 40.67 -16.86 -3.62
C GLU A 177 39.67 -17.44 -2.62
N SER A 178 40.09 -17.62 -1.36
CA SER A 178 39.22 -18.08 -0.26
C SER A 178 38.10 -17.05 0.04
N GLU A 179 38.44 -15.76 0.07
CA GLU A 179 37.48 -14.67 0.27
C GLU A 179 36.49 -14.55 -0.89
N LEU A 180 36.95 -14.63 -2.15
CA LEU A 180 36.08 -14.68 -3.34
C LEU A 180 35.12 -15.88 -3.29
N LYS A 181 35.61 -17.06 -2.90
CA LYS A 181 34.78 -18.27 -2.76
C LYS A 181 33.73 -18.12 -1.66
N ASN A 182 34.05 -17.45 -0.56
CA ASN A 182 33.07 -17.15 0.50
C ASN A 182 32.02 -16.16 0.02
N LEU A 183 32.41 -15.06 -0.62
CA LEU A 183 31.49 -14.09 -1.21
C LEU A 183 30.57 -14.71 -2.28
N GLN A 184 31.09 -15.65 -3.09
CA GLN A 184 30.29 -16.39 -4.07
C GLN A 184 29.24 -17.31 -3.38
N ASN A 185 29.59 -17.93 -2.25
CA ASN A 185 28.64 -18.72 -1.46
C ASN A 185 27.56 -17.83 -0.81
N GLU A 186 27.92 -16.66 -0.29
CA GLU A 186 26.96 -15.68 0.24
C GLU A 186 26.04 -15.16 -0.87
N GLN A 187 26.58 -14.82 -2.05
CA GLN A 187 25.78 -14.40 -3.20
C GLN A 187 24.77 -15.46 -3.63
N ARG A 188 25.15 -16.76 -3.63
CA ARG A 188 24.22 -17.86 -3.88
C ARG A 188 23.11 -17.93 -2.81
N LYS A 189 23.47 -17.85 -1.53
CA LYS A 189 22.53 -17.87 -0.40
C LYS A 189 21.54 -16.71 -0.46
N ILE A 190 22.01 -15.50 -0.77
CA ILE A 190 21.17 -14.31 -0.96
C ILE A 190 20.22 -14.50 -2.16
N GLY A 191 20.70 -15.10 -3.26
CA GLY A 191 19.85 -15.44 -4.41
C GLY A 191 18.73 -16.43 -4.07
N GLU A 192 19.03 -17.45 -3.27
CA GLU A 192 18.06 -18.44 -2.78
C GLU A 192 17.03 -17.82 -1.82
N GLU A 193 17.48 -16.94 -0.91
CA GLU A 193 16.60 -16.19 -0.01
C GLU A 193 15.71 -15.19 -0.77
N LEU A 194 16.24 -14.52 -1.80
CA LEU A 194 15.49 -13.60 -2.66
C LEU A 194 14.44 -14.33 -3.53
N ALA A 195 14.78 -15.50 -4.09
CA ALA A 195 13.81 -16.35 -4.79
C ALA A 195 12.70 -16.84 -3.84
N ALA A 196 13.05 -17.27 -2.63
CA ALA A 196 12.07 -17.64 -1.60
C ALA A 196 11.19 -16.46 -1.14
N ALA A 197 11.72 -15.23 -1.13
CA ALA A 197 10.97 -14.01 -0.85
C ALA A 197 9.99 -13.67 -1.98
N HIS A 198 10.41 -13.76 -3.25
CA HIS A 198 9.54 -13.56 -4.41
C HIS A 198 8.37 -14.56 -4.44
N ASN A 199 8.63 -15.86 -4.21
CA ASN A 199 7.58 -16.88 -4.19
C ASN A 199 6.57 -16.65 -3.04
N LYS A 200 7.02 -16.11 -1.90
CA LYS A 200 6.13 -15.69 -0.80
C LYS A 200 5.31 -14.45 -1.18
N LEU A 201 5.91 -13.47 -1.83
CA LEU A 201 5.25 -12.24 -2.28
C LEU A 201 4.16 -12.55 -3.32
N GLU A 202 4.45 -13.37 -4.33
CA GLU A 202 3.47 -13.79 -5.33
C GLU A 202 2.30 -14.53 -4.67
N LYS A 203 2.58 -15.43 -3.72
CA LYS A 203 1.52 -16.08 -2.95
C LYS A 203 0.65 -15.06 -2.20
N THR A 204 1.24 -14.13 -1.44
CA THR A 204 0.44 -13.15 -0.69
C THR A 204 -0.32 -12.18 -1.59
N GLU A 205 0.20 -11.87 -2.78
CA GLU A 205 -0.53 -11.10 -3.79
C GLU A 205 -1.75 -11.87 -4.33
N ASN A 206 -1.62 -13.18 -4.57
CA ASN A 206 -2.71 -14.04 -5.02
C ASN A 206 -3.75 -14.31 -3.92
N ASP A 207 -3.32 -14.54 -2.68
CA ASP A 207 -4.20 -14.64 -1.51
C ASP A 207 -4.97 -13.31 -1.26
N SER A 208 -4.32 -12.16 -1.49
CA SER A 208 -4.93 -10.83 -1.44
C SER A 208 -5.96 -10.62 -2.57
N LYS A 209 -5.64 -10.99 -3.81
CA LYS A 209 -6.59 -10.98 -4.95
C LYS A 209 -7.82 -11.86 -4.70
N ALA A 210 -7.64 -13.04 -4.10
CA ALA A 210 -8.74 -13.91 -3.71
C ALA A 210 -9.61 -13.28 -2.62
N SER A 211 -8.99 -12.75 -1.57
CA SER A 211 -9.68 -12.06 -0.48
C SER A 211 -10.49 -10.86 -0.98
N LYS A 212 -9.93 -10.07 -1.91
CA LYS A 212 -10.62 -8.93 -2.53
C LYS A 212 -11.89 -9.34 -3.29
N ARG A 213 -11.87 -10.46 -4.02
CA ARG A 213 -13.06 -10.98 -4.73
C ARG A 213 -14.18 -11.38 -3.77
N GLU A 214 -13.85 -11.98 -2.64
CA GLU A 214 -14.85 -12.32 -1.61
C GLU A 214 -15.38 -11.06 -0.90
N VAL A 215 -14.57 -10.00 -0.73
CA VAL A 215 -15.06 -8.67 -0.27
C VAL A 215 -15.99 -8.02 -1.29
N GLU A 216 -15.69 -8.08 -2.59
CA GLU A 216 -16.56 -7.56 -3.65
C GLU A 216 -17.90 -8.32 -3.72
N LYS A 217 -17.86 -9.65 -3.60
CA LYS A 217 -19.02 -10.54 -3.56
C LYS A 217 -19.90 -10.30 -2.32
N THR A 218 -19.31 -10.24 -1.13
CA THR A 218 -20.05 -9.95 0.11
C THR A 218 -20.60 -8.52 0.13
N SER A 219 -19.91 -7.54 -0.45
CA SER A 219 -20.45 -6.19 -0.67
C SER A 219 -21.67 -6.21 -1.61
N GLY A 220 -21.66 -7.06 -2.64
CA GLY A 220 -22.81 -7.30 -3.51
C GLY A 220 -24.02 -7.87 -2.74
N GLN A 221 -23.79 -8.89 -1.92
CA GLN A 221 -24.83 -9.51 -1.08
C GLN A 221 -25.38 -8.53 -0.02
N LEU A 222 -24.53 -7.68 0.56
CA LEU A 222 -24.97 -6.66 1.52
C LEU A 222 -25.89 -5.62 0.84
N LYS A 223 -25.58 -5.23 -0.41
CA LYS A 223 -26.45 -4.34 -1.21
C LYS A 223 -27.80 -4.98 -1.55
N SER A 224 -27.86 -6.26 -1.91
CA SER A 224 -29.14 -6.93 -2.18
C SER A 224 -29.99 -7.05 -0.92
N LEU A 225 -29.39 -7.51 0.20
CA LEU A 225 -30.07 -7.57 1.50
C LEU A 225 -30.54 -6.19 1.97
N GLN A 226 -29.79 -5.12 1.71
CA GLN A 226 -30.24 -3.76 2.03
C GLN A 226 -31.41 -3.30 1.16
N SER A 227 -31.49 -3.71 -0.11
CA SER A 227 -32.65 -3.44 -0.97
C SER A 227 -33.90 -4.24 -0.57
N GLU A 228 -33.72 -5.50 -0.14
CA GLU A 228 -34.78 -6.34 0.44
C GLU A 228 -35.28 -5.77 1.77
N LEU A 229 -34.38 -5.23 2.60
CA LEU A 229 -34.75 -4.58 3.85
C LEU A 229 -35.57 -3.30 3.63
N SER A 230 -35.25 -2.48 2.61
CA SER A 230 -36.09 -1.32 2.26
C SER A 230 -37.49 -1.74 1.80
N SER A 231 -37.63 -2.69 0.88
CA SER A 231 -38.97 -3.12 0.42
C SER A 231 -39.79 -3.77 1.54
N LYS A 232 -39.16 -4.56 2.43
CA LYS A 232 -39.83 -5.08 3.63
C LYS A 232 -40.18 -4.01 4.66
N THR A 233 -39.48 -2.89 4.69
CA THR A 233 -39.85 -1.73 5.52
C THR A 233 -41.08 -1.01 4.94
N GLU A 234 -41.18 -0.88 3.61
CA GLU A 234 -42.35 -0.31 2.92
C GLU A 234 -43.59 -1.21 3.02
N GLU A 235 -43.43 -2.54 2.88
CA GLU A 235 -44.48 -3.53 3.19
C GLU A 235 -44.96 -3.41 4.65
N ALA A 236 -44.02 -3.33 5.61
CA ALA A 236 -44.38 -3.18 7.02
C ALA A 236 -45.09 -1.84 7.33
N ALA A 237 -44.76 -0.75 6.62
CA ALA A 237 -45.43 0.53 6.77
C ALA A 237 -46.86 0.53 6.20
N SER A 238 -47.07 -0.06 5.02
CA SER A 238 -48.39 -0.19 4.41
C SER A 238 -49.32 -1.13 5.20
N LEU A 239 -48.81 -2.27 5.68
CA LEU A 239 -49.56 -3.17 6.58
C LEU A 239 -49.94 -2.48 7.90
N ARG A 240 -49.05 -1.64 8.48
CA ARG A 240 -49.39 -0.85 9.68
C ARG A 240 -50.56 0.10 9.44
N LYS A 241 -50.59 0.80 8.30
CA LYS A 241 -51.71 1.69 7.93
C LYS A 241 -53.02 0.88 7.78
N GLN A 242 -52.98 -0.28 7.11
CA GLN A 242 -54.16 -1.13 6.97
C GLN A 242 -54.69 -1.63 8.32
N ILE A 243 -53.79 -1.96 9.27
CA ILE A 243 -54.18 -2.36 10.63
C ILE A 243 -54.82 -1.18 11.38
N GLU A 244 -54.31 0.04 11.23
CA GLU A 244 -54.87 1.26 11.82
C GLU A 244 -56.28 1.56 11.28
N GLU A 245 -56.44 1.51 9.96
CA GLU A 245 -57.71 1.70 9.22
C GLU A 245 -58.77 0.67 9.64
N LEU A 246 -58.43 -0.63 9.62
CA LEU A 246 -59.30 -1.71 10.10
C LEU A 246 -59.60 -1.63 11.61
N THR A 247 -58.70 -1.05 12.41
CA THR A 247 -58.91 -0.86 13.86
C THR A 247 -59.94 0.24 14.12
N ASP A 248 -59.97 1.29 13.30
CA ASP A 248 -60.95 2.37 13.42
C ASP A 248 -62.31 2.00 12.84
N GLU A 249 -62.36 1.24 11.74
CA GLU A 249 -63.59 0.58 11.26
C GLU A 249 -64.19 -0.32 12.35
N LEU A 250 -63.37 -1.14 13.01
CA LEU A 250 -63.81 -2.02 14.09
C LEU A 250 -64.33 -1.24 15.31
N LYS A 251 -63.72 -0.10 15.67
CA LYS A 251 -64.23 0.79 16.73
C LYS A 251 -65.59 1.37 16.36
N ALA A 252 -65.78 1.82 15.12
CA ALA A 252 -67.05 2.37 14.65
C ALA A 252 -68.16 1.30 14.71
N ALA A 253 -67.94 0.13 14.12
CA ALA A 253 -68.88 -0.97 14.15
C ALA A 253 -69.20 -1.45 15.58
N GLN A 254 -68.22 -1.42 16.51
CA GLN A 254 -68.44 -1.72 17.92
C GLN A 254 -69.20 -0.63 18.69
N ALA A 255 -69.13 0.64 18.25
CA ALA A 255 -69.93 1.71 18.82
C ALA A 255 -71.41 1.55 18.40
N ASP A 256 -71.66 1.32 17.11
CA ASP A 256 -73.01 1.09 16.58
C ASP A 256 -73.67 -0.12 17.24
N ALA A 257 -72.96 -1.27 17.27
CA ALA A 257 -73.44 -2.52 17.88
C ALA A 257 -73.65 -2.46 19.41
N ARG A 258 -73.20 -1.40 20.09
CA ARG A 258 -73.38 -1.20 21.54
C ARG A 258 -74.50 -0.25 21.92
N GLY A 259 -75.29 0.21 20.95
CA GLY A 259 -76.28 1.28 21.17
C GLY A 259 -75.77 2.63 20.67
N GLY A 260 -75.20 2.66 19.46
CA GLY A 260 -75.08 3.92 18.72
C GLY A 260 -76.44 4.61 18.59
N LYS A 261 -76.46 5.94 18.42
CA LYS A 261 -77.59 6.84 18.74
C LYS A 261 -79.00 6.47 18.26
N ASN A 262 -79.14 5.58 17.28
CA ASN A 262 -80.41 5.19 16.67
C ASN A 262 -80.86 3.76 17.06
N ALA A 263 -80.00 2.96 17.70
CA ALA A 263 -80.28 1.55 17.98
C ALA A 263 -81.18 1.38 19.21
N VAL A 264 -82.36 0.79 19.00
CA VAL A 264 -83.40 0.58 20.01
C VAL A 264 -82.89 -0.30 21.17
N PRO A 265 -82.81 0.21 22.42
CA PRO A 265 -82.45 -0.61 23.57
C PRO A 265 -83.51 -1.70 23.84
N PRO A 266 -83.15 -2.99 23.98
CA PRO A 266 -84.12 -4.07 24.13
C PRO A 266 -85.14 -3.88 25.28
N ALA A 267 -84.72 -3.24 26.37
CA ALA A 267 -85.62 -2.93 27.49
C ALA A 267 -86.73 -1.93 27.13
N ALA A 268 -86.46 -0.95 26.24
CA ALA A 268 -87.47 0.02 25.80
C ALA A 268 -88.56 -0.66 24.94
N TYR A 269 -88.14 -1.56 24.04
CA TYR A 269 -89.05 -2.43 23.30
C TYR A 269 -89.89 -3.31 24.23
N GLN A 270 -89.26 -4.02 25.18
CA GLN A 270 -89.94 -4.92 26.12
C GLN A 270 -91.01 -4.19 26.96
N ILE A 271 -90.71 -2.98 27.46
CA ILE A 271 -91.64 -2.18 28.26
C ILE A 271 -92.84 -1.74 27.41
N LEU A 272 -92.61 -1.20 26.19
CA LEU A 272 -93.70 -0.78 25.30
C LEU A 272 -94.55 -1.96 24.82
N TYR A 273 -93.92 -3.10 24.50
CA TYR A 273 -94.62 -4.33 24.13
C TYR A 273 -95.58 -4.78 25.23
N LEU A 274 -95.15 -4.79 26.50
CA LEU A 274 -96.01 -5.14 27.63
C LEU A 274 -97.17 -4.15 27.81
N PHE A 275 -96.91 -2.85 27.76
CA PHE A 275 -97.99 -1.84 27.86
C PHE A 275 -99.01 -1.91 26.72
N GLN A 276 -98.57 -2.20 25.48
CA GLN A 276 -99.48 -2.37 24.36
C GLN A 276 -100.26 -3.69 24.44
N LYS A 277 -99.59 -4.78 24.82
CA LYS A 277 -100.20 -6.12 24.92
C LYS A 277 -101.25 -6.23 26.03
N GLU A 278 -100.96 -5.68 27.22
CA GLU A 278 -101.86 -5.81 28.38
C GLU A 278 -102.86 -4.65 28.50
N GLY A 279 -102.61 -3.50 27.85
CA GLY A 279 -103.42 -2.28 28.06
C GLY A 279 -103.67 -1.38 26.84
N ARG A 280 -103.25 -1.77 25.63
CA ARG A 280 -103.39 -0.96 24.39
C ARG A 280 -102.88 0.49 24.51
N LEU A 281 -101.85 0.71 25.34
CA LEU A 281 -101.40 2.08 25.71
C LEU A 281 -101.01 2.93 24.48
N ILE A 282 -100.44 2.33 23.44
CA ILE A 282 -100.01 3.07 22.25
C ILE A 282 -101.22 3.57 21.47
N ASP A 283 -102.26 2.74 21.34
CA ASP A 283 -103.50 3.12 20.65
C ASP A 283 -104.18 4.28 21.38
N LEU A 284 -104.34 4.15 22.71
CA LEU A 284 -104.91 5.19 23.57
C LEU A 284 -104.15 6.52 23.43
N LEU A 285 -102.82 6.50 23.43
CA LEU A 285 -101.99 7.71 23.30
C LEU A 285 -101.88 8.25 21.86
N LYS A 286 -102.35 7.50 20.86
CA LYS A 286 -102.40 7.95 19.45
C LYS A 286 -103.80 8.36 18.99
N GLU A 287 -104.83 8.09 19.79
CA GLU A 287 -106.17 8.66 19.65
C GLU A 287 -106.14 10.20 19.77
N ASP A 288 -107.00 10.88 19.01
CA ASP A 288 -107.17 12.33 19.10
C ASP A 288 -108.30 12.70 20.06
N VAL A 289 -107.93 13.02 21.30
CA VAL A 289 -108.88 13.36 22.36
C VAL A 289 -109.33 14.84 22.35
N SER A 290 -108.93 15.63 21.34
CA SER A 290 -109.27 17.06 21.26
C SER A 290 -110.78 17.33 21.07
N GLY A 291 -111.52 16.37 20.52
CA GLY A 291 -112.97 16.49 20.28
C GLY A 291 -113.87 16.20 21.50
N TYR A 292 -113.34 15.64 22.59
CA TYR A 292 -114.11 15.37 23.81
C TYR A 292 -114.10 16.59 24.74
N ASP A 293 -115.21 16.86 25.43
CA ASP A 293 -115.26 17.83 26.53
C ASP A 293 -114.58 17.31 27.82
N ASP A 294 -114.24 18.22 28.72
CA ASP A 294 -113.56 17.91 29.98
C ASP A 294 -114.49 17.24 31.03
N GLU A 295 -115.79 17.17 30.77
CA GLU A 295 -116.78 16.46 31.61
C GLU A 295 -116.81 14.97 31.26
N THR A 296 -116.67 14.64 29.98
CA THR A 296 -116.59 13.27 29.43
C THR A 296 -115.19 12.68 29.54
N LEU A 297 -114.15 13.45 29.19
CA LEU A 297 -112.75 13.02 29.25
C LEU A 297 -112.16 13.11 30.67
N GLY A 298 -112.72 13.99 31.52
CA GLY A 298 -112.14 14.38 32.81
C GLY A 298 -110.96 15.33 32.63
N GLY A 299 -111.11 16.61 32.97
CA GLY A 299 -110.11 17.65 32.71
C GLY A 299 -108.69 17.43 33.26
N ALA A 300 -108.49 16.49 34.20
CA ALA A 300 -107.15 16.08 34.67
C ALA A 300 -106.44 15.07 33.75
N ILE A 301 -107.16 14.38 32.85
CA ILE A 301 -106.62 13.34 31.97
C ILE A 301 -105.99 13.93 30.70
N ARG A 302 -106.57 15.00 30.15
CA ARG A 302 -106.06 15.65 28.92
C ARG A 302 -104.57 16.01 28.97
N PRO A 303 -104.02 16.67 30.02
CA PRO A 303 -102.60 17.00 30.08
C PRO A 303 -101.69 15.76 30.22
N ILE A 304 -102.19 14.68 30.82
CA ILE A 304 -101.47 13.40 30.99
C ILE A 304 -101.40 12.68 29.63
N HIS A 305 -102.51 12.65 28.90
CA HIS A 305 -102.57 12.09 27.54
C HIS A 305 -101.62 12.82 26.59
N GLU A 306 -101.73 14.14 26.50
CA GLU A 306 -100.90 14.98 25.62
C GLU A 306 -99.41 14.86 25.97
N GLY A 307 -99.05 14.86 27.26
CA GLY A 307 -97.68 14.67 27.72
C GLY A 307 -97.09 13.30 27.35
N CYS A 308 -97.87 12.22 27.53
CA CYS A 308 -97.47 10.87 27.16
C CYS A 308 -97.42 10.64 25.65
N ARG A 309 -98.36 11.21 24.88
CA ARG A 309 -98.34 11.22 23.42
C ARG A 309 -97.08 11.90 22.88
N LYS A 310 -96.77 13.10 23.41
CA LYS A 310 -95.55 13.83 23.05
C LYS A 310 -94.28 13.06 23.44
N LEU A 311 -94.27 12.34 24.56
CA LEU A 311 -93.15 11.48 24.92
C LEU A 311 -92.88 10.39 23.86
N LEU A 312 -93.92 9.77 23.30
CA LEU A 312 -93.76 8.84 22.17
C LEU A 312 -93.18 9.56 20.94
N GLU A 313 -93.71 10.72 20.59
CA GLU A 313 -93.32 11.48 19.39
C GLU A 313 -91.88 12.03 19.47
N ASP A 314 -91.44 12.49 20.64
CA ASP A 314 -90.08 13.02 20.86
C ASP A 314 -89.02 11.90 21.11
N ARG A 315 -89.41 10.75 21.70
CA ARG A 315 -88.45 9.78 22.29
C ARG A 315 -88.57 8.34 21.85
N LEU A 316 -89.76 7.87 21.47
CA LEU A 316 -90.03 6.45 21.21
C LEU A 316 -90.80 6.36 19.89
N ILE A 317 -90.09 6.63 18.79
CA ILE A 317 -90.70 6.92 17.49
C ILE A 317 -91.33 5.64 16.94
N LEU A 318 -92.65 5.68 16.74
CA LEU A 318 -93.44 4.55 16.26
C LEU A 318 -93.92 4.77 14.82
N GLU A 319 -93.91 3.70 14.05
CA GLU A 319 -94.55 3.60 12.74
C GLU A 319 -95.52 2.39 12.74
N PRO A 320 -96.52 2.32 11.86
CA PRO A 320 -97.39 1.16 11.80
C PRO A 320 -96.66 -0.05 11.18
N VAL A 321 -97.16 -1.28 11.43
CA VAL A 321 -96.58 -2.49 10.83
C VAL A 321 -96.99 -2.61 9.36
N LEU A 322 -98.25 -2.33 9.07
CA LEU A 322 -98.85 -2.22 7.73
C LEU A 322 -99.34 -0.79 7.51
N ASN A 323 -99.19 -0.23 6.30
CA ASN A 323 -99.51 1.18 6.03
C ASN A 323 -100.98 1.43 5.65
N GLU A 324 -101.74 0.38 5.38
CA GLU A 324 -103.15 0.47 4.97
C GLU A 324 -104.07 0.90 6.14
N GLU A 325 -105.27 1.38 5.82
CA GLU A 325 -106.24 1.81 6.84
C GLU A 325 -106.91 0.63 7.56
N GLU A 326 -107.26 0.81 8.84
CA GLU A 326 -107.96 -0.22 9.60
C GLU A 326 -109.40 -0.39 9.05
N GLY A 327 -109.80 -1.62 8.77
CA GLY A 327 -111.02 -1.95 8.01
C GLY A 327 -110.83 -2.09 6.49
N SER A 328 -109.62 -1.93 5.94
CA SER A 328 -109.32 -2.23 4.54
C SER A 328 -109.07 -3.71 4.28
N GLU A 329 -109.32 -4.20 3.06
CA GLU A 329 -108.97 -5.56 2.64
C GLU A 329 -107.51 -5.62 2.18
N VAL A 330 -106.70 -6.44 2.85
CA VAL A 330 -105.25 -6.58 2.60
C VAL A 330 -104.96 -8.02 2.18
N THR A 331 -104.04 -8.19 1.21
CA THR A 331 -103.54 -9.51 0.77
C THR A 331 -102.03 -9.59 0.98
N LEU A 332 -101.58 -10.65 1.65
CA LEU A 332 -100.18 -10.91 1.99
C LEU A 332 -99.73 -12.25 1.38
N GLU A 333 -98.68 -12.26 0.57
CA GLU A 333 -98.17 -13.50 -0.05
C GLU A 333 -97.42 -14.39 0.95
N GLU A 334 -96.60 -13.77 1.79
CA GLU A 334 -95.81 -14.40 2.86
C GLU A 334 -96.00 -13.63 4.17
N ILE A 335 -95.83 -14.29 5.32
CA ILE A 335 -96.10 -13.73 6.64
C ILE A 335 -94.95 -14.04 7.61
N ASP A 336 -94.47 -12.99 8.27
CA ASP A 336 -93.68 -13.08 9.49
C ASP A 336 -94.62 -13.19 10.71
N PRO A 337 -94.60 -14.31 11.48
CA PRO A 337 -95.42 -14.48 12.67
C PRO A 337 -95.07 -13.57 13.85
N GLU A 338 -93.90 -12.91 13.86
CA GLU A 338 -93.50 -11.99 14.93
C GLU A 338 -94.12 -10.59 14.76
N SER A 339 -94.32 -10.13 13.52
CA SER A 339 -94.96 -8.84 13.22
C SER A 339 -96.45 -8.92 12.84
N ILE A 340 -96.92 -10.02 12.25
CA ILE A 340 -98.30 -10.14 11.73
C ILE A 340 -99.04 -11.31 12.37
N LYS A 341 -100.10 -11.00 13.13
CA LYS A 341 -100.96 -12.00 13.78
C LYS A 341 -102.26 -12.19 13.02
N LEU A 342 -102.43 -13.36 12.42
CA LEU A 342 -103.70 -13.78 11.80
C LEU A 342 -104.76 -14.19 12.84
N SER A 343 -106.03 -14.04 12.46
CA SER A 343 -107.20 -14.49 13.23
C SER A 343 -108.35 -14.93 12.33
N GLY A 344 -109.15 -15.90 12.77
CA GLY A 344 -110.26 -16.46 11.99
C GLY A 344 -109.88 -17.74 11.24
N SER A 345 -110.48 -17.95 10.07
CA SER A 345 -110.31 -19.16 9.24
C SER A 345 -109.01 -19.13 8.42
N VAL A 346 -107.87 -19.25 9.10
CA VAL A 346 -106.54 -19.16 8.48
C VAL A 346 -106.26 -20.36 7.55
N PRO A 347 -105.88 -20.12 6.27
CA PRO A 347 -105.48 -21.19 5.35
C PRO A 347 -104.08 -21.73 5.69
N ALA A 348 -103.78 -22.96 5.24
CA ALA A 348 -102.50 -23.63 5.53
C ALA A 348 -101.28 -23.04 4.79
N SER A 349 -101.51 -22.22 3.77
CA SER A 349 -100.49 -21.49 3.00
C SER A 349 -101.12 -20.23 2.39
N GLY A 350 -100.29 -19.24 2.06
CA GLY A 350 -100.72 -18.01 1.39
C GLY A 350 -101.20 -18.20 -0.06
N PRO A 351 -101.68 -17.12 -0.71
CA PRO A 351 -101.80 -15.77 -0.14
C PRO A 351 -102.91 -15.67 0.92
N TYR A 352 -102.68 -14.82 1.91
CA TYR A 352 -103.57 -14.56 3.02
C TYR A 352 -104.31 -13.25 2.78
N THR A 353 -105.62 -13.32 2.49
CA THR A 353 -106.49 -12.14 2.30
C THR A 353 -107.43 -11.98 3.48
N GLY A 354 -107.61 -10.75 3.97
CA GLY A 354 -108.56 -10.43 5.04
C GLY A 354 -108.61 -8.94 5.37
N GLU A 355 -109.54 -8.59 6.27
CA GLU A 355 -109.72 -7.22 6.76
C GLU A 355 -108.63 -6.84 7.79
N LEU A 356 -108.03 -5.66 7.64
CA LEU A 356 -107.00 -5.15 8.56
C LEU A 356 -107.64 -4.63 9.86
N ILE A 357 -107.81 -5.53 10.83
CA ILE A 357 -108.43 -5.20 12.13
C ILE A 357 -107.58 -4.26 13.00
N HIS A 358 -106.25 -4.30 12.85
CA HIS A 358 -105.32 -3.37 13.51
C HIS A 358 -104.00 -3.31 12.72
N ARG A 359 -103.49 -2.11 12.47
CA ARG A 359 -102.28 -1.90 11.63
C ARG A 359 -100.95 -2.22 12.32
N GLY A 360 -100.99 -2.56 13.60
CA GLY A 360 -99.81 -2.82 14.44
C GLY A 360 -98.95 -1.57 14.71
N TRP A 361 -97.94 -1.72 15.57
CA TRP A 361 -96.95 -0.67 15.86
C TRP A 361 -95.55 -1.26 15.92
N ARG A 362 -94.61 -0.66 15.19
CA ARG A 362 -93.18 -0.96 15.18
C ARG A 362 -92.42 0.21 15.82
N LEU A 363 -91.56 -0.09 16.79
CA LEU A 363 -90.64 0.89 17.38
C LEU A 363 -89.46 1.08 16.42
N LYS A 364 -89.40 2.26 15.78
CA LYS A 364 -88.45 2.60 14.71
C LYS A 364 -87.12 3.11 15.28
N GLU A 365 -87.20 4.10 16.16
CA GLU A 365 -86.06 4.83 16.73
C GLU A 365 -86.32 5.14 18.21
N CYS A 366 -85.26 5.24 19.03
CA CYS A 366 -85.36 5.35 20.48
C CYS A 366 -84.41 6.42 21.04
N ASN A 367 -84.86 7.67 21.06
CA ASN A 367 -84.07 8.88 21.35
C ASN A 367 -83.98 9.19 22.86
N LEU A 368 -83.59 8.18 23.64
CA LEU A 368 -83.38 8.30 25.09
C LEU A 368 -82.11 9.12 25.41
N PRO A 369 -82.11 9.94 26.47
CA PRO A 369 -80.91 10.64 26.91
C PRO A 369 -79.88 9.68 27.50
N GLU A 370 -78.59 9.98 27.30
CA GLU A 370 -77.50 9.24 27.93
C GLU A 370 -77.59 9.31 29.47
N LEU A 371 -77.53 8.15 30.13
CA LEU A 371 -77.47 8.07 31.59
C LEU A 371 -76.07 8.46 32.07
N VAL A 372 -76.00 9.38 33.02
CA VAL A 372 -74.72 9.87 33.57
C VAL A 372 -73.89 8.73 34.19
N GLY A 373 -72.57 8.77 33.97
CA GLY A 373 -71.65 7.75 34.45
C GLY A 373 -71.75 7.55 35.97
N GLY A 374 -72.10 6.32 36.39
CA GLY A 374 -72.29 5.97 37.80
C GLY A 374 -73.73 6.04 38.31
N TRP A 375 -74.72 6.32 37.45
CA TRP A 375 -76.15 6.21 37.79
C TRP A 375 -76.52 4.80 38.28
N LYS A 376 -77.30 4.74 39.37
CA LYS A 376 -77.77 3.50 40.03
C LYS A 376 -79.25 3.59 40.45
N GLY A 377 -80.04 4.41 39.75
CA GLY A 377 -81.40 4.75 40.16
C GLY A 377 -82.35 3.56 40.09
N ASN A 378 -82.93 3.17 41.22
CA ASN A 378 -84.04 2.21 41.32
C ASN A 378 -85.37 2.88 41.72
N VAL A 379 -85.44 4.20 41.63
CA VAL A 379 -86.59 5.04 41.98
C VAL A 379 -86.95 5.88 40.75
N ILE A 380 -88.20 5.80 40.29
CA ILE A 380 -88.69 6.52 39.10
C ILE A 380 -89.26 7.89 39.48
N ALA A 381 -90.03 7.93 40.57
CA ALA A 381 -90.48 9.16 41.23
C ALA A 381 -90.22 9.02 42.75
N PRO A 382 -89.67 10.05 43.42
CA PRO A 382 -89.51 10.04 44.88
C PRO A 382 -90.87 10.12 45.58
N ALA A 383 -90.95 9.61 46.81
CA ALA A 383 -92.10 9.88 47.68
C ALA A 383 -91.93 11.26 48.33
N GLU A 384 -92.95 12.10 48.21
CA GLU A 384 -92.99 13.42 48.87
C GLU A 384 -93.68 13.30 50.23
N ILE A 385 -93.12 13.97 51.24
CA ILE A 385 -93.66 13.99 52.61
C ILE A 385 -93.66 15.44 53.09
N GLU A 386 -94.84 15.99 53.31
CA GLU A 386 -95.00 17.28 53.99
C GLU A 386 -94.71 17.09 55.49
N ILE A 387 -93.86 17.95 56.07
CA ILE A 387 -93.48 17.90 57.48
C ILE A 387 -94.18 19.06 58.21
N SER A 388 -95.00 18.71 59.20
CA SER A 388 -95.76 19.62 60.07
C SER A 388 -95.00 20.05 61.32
#